data_AF-A0A5D2JB97-F1
#
_entry.id   AF-A0A5D2JB97-F1
#
_cell.length_a   1.000
_cell.length_b   1.000
_cell.length_c   1.000
_cell.angle_alpha   90.00
_cell.angle_beta   90.00
_cell.angle_gamma   90.00
#
_symmetry.space_group_name_H-M   'P 1'
#
loop_
_entity.id
_entity.type
_entity.pdbx_description
1 polymer ?
#
loop_
_entity_poly.entity_id
_entity_poly.type
_entity_poly.pdbx_seq_one_letter_code
_entity_poly.pdbx_strand_id
1 'polypeptide(L)'
;MLKKLKTDSSALRKIVASEHLRLIQGNEQPVLLGEEVIPKLEELELRTFGDMDQFPPDLFQHIKVFALRAGSRFSLFPFVRRFYNLERLELSYFDFKHLVPCKGDAGTLPPIRNLKLVSARNLKHIWRKDSELDHILSNLQTLTVQNCDDWINIRAFSSSLQNLTILNVSRCEMMTNLVTPSVLKNLVQLTTIKVEDCTKMTEIVGNEGDCHQTIVVSKLKCLQLCNLNSLTSFCPWYYNFEFPCLEELVVEHCPRLKIFSDGVLSTPQLQRIKQSRFRGKWRWTSDLNTTIQQLYTKKFLFMILI
;
A
#
# COMPACT_ATOMS: atom_id res chain seq x y z
N MET A 1 22.99 4.14 22.12
CA MET A 1 22.53 5.18 21.18
C MET A 1 21.18 4.82 20.57
N LEU A 2 20.20 5.73 20.65
CA LEU A 2 18.81 5.49 20.29
C LEU A 2 18.57 5.74 18.79
N LYS A 3 18.27 4.69 18.01
CA LYS A 3 17.94 4.82 16.57
C LYS A 3 16.46 5.06 16.29
N LYS A 4 15.60 4.80 17.28
CA LYS A 4 14.14 4.83 17.17
C LYS A 4 13.54 5.61 18.32
N LEU A 5 12.67 6.56 18.01
CA LEU A 5 11.97 7.39 18.97
C LEU A 5 10.48 7.25 18.75
N LYS A 6 9.77 6.82 19.79
CA LYS A 6 8.30 6.82 19.82
C LYS A 6 7.84 7.82 20.85
N THR A 7 7.15 8.85 20.41
CA THR A 7 6.80 9.99 21.27
C THR A 7 5.52 10.69 20.79
N ASP A 8 5.12 11.73 21.51
CA ASP A 8 4.08 12.67 21.12
C ASP A 8 4.72 13.94 20.55
N SER A 9 4.02 14.68 19.68
CA SER A 9 4.56 15.93 19.11
C SER A 9 4.93 16.94 20.20
N SER A 10 4.16 17.01 21.29
CA SER A 10 4.43 17.88 22.44
C SER A 10 5.68 17.47 23.20
N ALA A 11 5.92 16.17 23.36
CA ALA A 11 7.13 15.64 24.00
C ALA A 11 8.35 15.79 23.08
N LEU A 12 8.20 15.59 21.77
CA LEU A 12 9.24 15.87 20.78
C LEU A 12 9.67 17.35 20.82
N ARG A 13 8.70 18.28 20.92
CA ARG A 13 8.99 19.71 21.11
C ARG A 13 9.85 19.97 22.34
N LYS A 14 9.52 19.33 23.48
CA LYS A 14 10.31 19.47 24.72
C LYS A 14 11.73 18.91 24.58
N ILE A 15 11.88 17.76 23.92
CA ILE A 15 13.20 17.15 23.67
C ILE A 15 14.06 18.10 22.83
N VAL A 16 13.51 18.64 21.74
CA VAL A 16 14.23 19.56 20.85
C VAL A 16 14.57 20.87 21.54
N ALA A 17 13.65 21.45 22.31
CA ALA A 17 13.91 22.68 23.06
C ALA A 17 15.02 22.49 24.09
N SER A 18 15.05 21.34 24.78
CA SER A 18 16.11 20.98 25.72
C SER A 18 17.46 20.81 25.02
N GLU A 19 17.49 20.22 23.82
CA GLU A 19 18.74 20.02 23.06
C GLU A 19 19.28 21.35 22.51
N HIS A 20 18.40 22.23 22.03
CA HIS A 20 18.77 23.55 21.53
C HIS A 20 19.38 24.43 22.64
N LEU A 21 18.80 24.40 23.85
CA LEU A 21 19.35 25.10 25.01
C LEU A 21 20.74 24.58 25.42
N ARG A 22 20.98 23.26 25.33
CA ARG A 22 22.30 22.67 25.61
C ARG A 22 23.39 23.16 24.64
N LEU A 23 23.08 23.22 23.35
CA LEU A 23 24.01 23.73 22.33
C LEU A 23 24.39 25.19 22.58
N ILE A 24 23.45 26.02 23.04
CA ILE A 24 23.69 27.44 23.35
C ILE A 24 24.47 27.62 24.66
N GLN A 25 24.22 26.76 25.66
CA GLN A 25 24.79 26.92 27.01
C GLN A 25 26.15 26.22 27.21
N GLY A 26 26.66 25.46 26.24
CA GLY A 26 28.04 24.93 26.27
C GLY A 26 28.39 24.05 27.48
N ASN A 27 27.42 23.33 28.06
CA ASN A 27 27.56 22.77 29.41
C ASN A 27 27.93 21.26 29.39
N GLU A 28 29.14 20.92 29.88
CA GLU A 28 29.70 19.56 30.01
C GLU A 28 29.32 18.84 31.33
N GLN A 29 28.04 18.83 31.74
CA GLN A 29 27.62 18.03 32.92
C GLN A 29 26.55 16.97 32.60
N PRO A 30 26.73 15.71 33.07
CA PRO A 30 25.93 14.58 32.64
C PRO A 30 24.63 14.48 33.43
N VAL A 31 23.53 14.93 32.82
CA VAL A 31 22.18 14.57 33.27
C VAL A 31 21.64 13.48 32.33
N LEU A 32 21.32 12.34 32.93
CA LEU A 32 21.07 10.98 32.41
C LEU A 32 20.02 10.77 31.29
N LEU A 33 19.69 11.75 30.44
CA LEU A 33 18.69 11.59 29.37
C LEU A 33 19.00 12.28 28.03
N GLY A 34 20.26 12.57 27.70
CA GLY A 34 20.55 13.09 26.36
C GLY A 34 22.00 13.00 25.96
N GLU A 35 22.39 11.84 25.46
CA GLU A 35 23.35 11.76 24.37
C GLU A 35 22.58 12.04 23.07
N GLU A 36 22.86 13.16 22.38
CA GLU A 36 22.75 13.34 20.92
C GLU A 36 21.58 12.58 20.22
N VAL A 37 20.35 12.71 20.72
CA VAL A 37 19.28 11.74 20.39
C VAL A 37 18.78 11.91 18.95
N ILE A 38 18.77 13.13 18.44
CA ILE A 38 18.08 13.47 17.18
C ILE A 38 18.97 13.31 15.94
N PRO A 39 20.25 13.73 15.93
CA PRO A 39 21.11 13.56 14.76
C PRO A 39 21.33 12.08 14.37
N LYS A 40 21.23 11.16 15.33
CA LYS A 40 21.41 9.71 15.12
C LYS A 40 20.11 8.96 14.90
N LEU A 41 18.97 9.66 14.92
CA LEU A 41 17.66 9.04 14.80
C LEU A 41 17.38 8.65 13.35
N GLU A 42 17.02 7.38 13.13
CA GLU A 42 16.64 6.86 11.81
C GLU A 42 15.13 6.60 11.72
N GLU A 43 14.46 6.37 12.86
CA GLU A 43 13.02 6.13 12.93
C GLU A 43 12.31 7.05 13.93
N LEU A 44 11.27 7.74 13.47
CA LEU A 44 10.40 8.57 14.30
C LEU A 44 8.95 8.11 14.21
N GLU A 45 8.37 7.70 15.34
CA GLU A 45 6.94 7.44 15.48
C GLU A 45 6.28 8.49 16.37
N LEU A 46 5.30 9.20 15.83
CA LEU A 46 4.46 10.15 16.55
C LEU A 46 3.09 9.55 16.86
N ARG A 47 2.70 9.55 18.14
CA ARG A 47 1.35 9.13 18.57
C ARG A 47 0.32 10.25 18.43
N THR A 48 0.77 11.50 18.39
CA THR A 48 -0.05 12.69 18.16
C THR A 48 0.68 13.62 17.21
N PHE A 49 -0.06 14.32 16.36
CA PHE A 49 0.49 15.35 15.47
C PHE A 49 -0.06 16.72 15.88
N GLY A 50 0.85 17.66 16.08
CA GLY A 50 0.53 19.04 16.40
C GLY A 50 1.02 19.98 15.31
N ASP A 51 1.06 21.27 15.62
CA ASP A 51 1.85 22.21 14.84
C ASP A 51 3.35 21.78 14.92
N MET A 52 4.05 21.81 13.79
CA MET A 52 5.46 21.40 13.69
C MET A 52 6.32 22.52 13.07
N ASP A 53 5.79 23.74 12.95
CA ASP A 53 6.48 24.82 12.25
C ASP A 53 7.73 25.31 12.99
N GLN A 54 7.76 25.09 14.31
CA GLN A 54 8.83 25.53 15.21
C GLN A 54 10.11 24.68 15.14
N PHE A 55 10.10 23.52 14.46
CA PHE A 55 11.29 22.68 14.36
C PHE A 55 12.27 23.18 13.28
N PRO A 56 13.59 23.19 13.55
CA PRO A 56 14.59 23.51 12.53
C PRO A 56 14.47 22.55 11.32
N PRO A 57 14.70 23.03 10.07
CA PRO A 57 14.57 22.19 8.87
C PRO A 57 15.49 20.96 8.88
N ASP A 58 16.74 21.13 9.32
CA ASP A 58 17.80 20.11 9.20
C ASP A 58 17.73 19.01 10.28
N LEU A 59 16.83 19.19 11.25
CA LEU A 59 16.75 18.33 12.43
C LEU A 59 16.44 16.87 12.08
N PHE A 60 15.74 16.65 10.97
CA PHE A 60 15.22 15.33 10.60
C PHE A 60 15.89 14.72 9.37
N GLN A 61 17.05 15.24 8.95
CA GLN A 61 17.73 14.81 7.73
C GLN A 61 18.11 13.31 7.71
N HIS A 62 18.37 12.69 8.86
CA HIS A 62 18.77 11.27 8.96
C HIS A 62 17.60 10.30 9.09
N ILE A 63 16.35 10.80 9.20
CA ILE A 63 15.18 9.95 9.36
C ILE A 63 14.84 9.25 8.06
N LYS A 64 14.76 7.91 8.13
CA LYS A 64 14.39 7.02 7.03
C LYS A 64 12.97 6.48 7.19
N VAL A 65 12.46 6.39 8.42
CA VAL A 65 11.12 5.89 8.71
C VAL A 65 10.36 6.92 9.55
N PHE A 66 9.21 7.34 9.06
CA PHE A 66 8.29 8.20 9.78
C PHE A 66 6.92 7.52 9.89
N ALA A 67 6.43 7.37 11.12
CA ALA A 67 5.14 6.78 11.42
C ALA A 67 4.29 7.77 12.22
N LEU A 68 3.04 7.97 11.79
CA LEU A 68 2.05 8.74 12.52
C LEU A 68 0.89 7.83 12.93
N ARG A 69 0.60 7.75 14.22
CA ARG A 69 -0.44 6.86 14.79
C ARG A 69 -1.71 7.62 15.25
N ALA A 70 -2.00 8.78 14.69
CA ALA A 70 -3.19 9.55 15.03
C ALA A 70 -3.81 10.29 13.85
N GLY A 71 -5.10 10.58 14.01
CA GLY A 71 -5.79 11.58 13.22
C GLY A 71 -5.27 12.98 13.56
N SER A 72 -4.90 13.73 12.53
CA SER A 72 -4.43 15.11 12.65
C SER A 72 -5.41 16.05 11.95
N ARG A 73 -5.62 17.25 12.51
CA ARG A 73 -6.26 18.37 11.79
C ARG A 73 -5.25 19.20 10.98
N PHE A 74 -3.95 19.01 11.23
CA PHE A 74 -2.87 19.73 10.55
C PHE A 74 -2.44 19.00 9.27
N SER A 75 -1.98 19.77 8.29
CA SER A 75 -1.38 19.24 7.07
C SER A 75 -0.04 18.58 7.40
N LEU A 76 0.09 17.31 7.03
CA LEU A 76 1.27 16.50 7.34
C LEU A 76 2.41 16.72 6.34
N PHE A 77 2.08 17.02 5.09
CA PHE A 77 3.04 17.05 3.98
C PHE A 77 4.11 18.14 4.07
N PRO A 78 3.83 19.37 4.57
CA PRO A 78 4.87 20.34 4.87
C PRO A 78 5.96 19.79 5.80
N PHE A 79 5.55 18.98 6.78
CA PHE A 79 6.47 18.35 7.72
C PHE A 79 7.21 17.17 7.07
N VAL A 80 6.52 16.36 6.26
CA VAL A 80 7.13 15.23 5.56
C VAL A 80 8.24 15.66 4.61
N ARG A 81 8.11 16.83 3.98
CA ARG A 81 9.15 17.42 3.11
C ARG A 81 10.46 17.73 3.83
N ARG A 82 10.47 17.80 5.17
CA ARG A 82 11.69 18.03 5.97
C ARG A 82 12.55 16.77 6.16
N PHE A 83 12.07 15.61 5.70
CA PHE A 83 12.80 14.35 5.80
C PHE A 83 13.48 13.99 4.47
N TYR A 84 14.67 14.53 4.20
CA TYR A 84 15.35 14.34 2.90
C TYR A 84 15.66 12.88 2.54
N ASN A 85 15.86 12.01 3.53
CA ASN A 85 16.19 10.59 3.35
C ASN A 85 15.03 9.64 3.68
N LEU A 86 13.78 10.13 3.68
CA LEU A 86 12.63 9.30 4.05
C LEU A 86 12.33 8.21 3.02
N GLU A 87 12.46 6.96 3.44
CA GLU A 87 12.17 5.79 2.62
C GLU A 87 10.78 5.20 2.91
N ARG A 88 10.32 5.29 4.16
CA ARG A 88 9.06 4.70 4.62
C ARG A 88 8.17 5.69 5.36
N LEU A 89 6.93 5.82 4.88
CA LEU A 89 5.87 6.61 5.48
C LEU A 89 4.73 5.70 5.94
N GLU A 90 4.42 5.71 7.24
CA GLU A 90 3.28 4.97 7.80
C GLU A 90 2.25 5.94 8.40
N LEU A 91 1.02 5.92 7.90
CA LEU A 91 -0.08 6.74 8.42
C LEU A 91 -1.18 5.85 8.96
N SER A 92 -1.40 5.90 10.28
CA SER A 92 -2.46 5.15 10.96
C SER A 92 -3.51 6.10 11.54
N TYR A 93 -4.79 5.78 11.37
CA TYR A 93 -5.93 6.59 11.84
C TYR A 93 -5.97 8.03 11.26
N PHE A 94 -5.27 8.26 10.15
CA PHE A 94 -5.14 9.56 9.52
C PHE A 94 -6.41 9.95 8.74
N ASP A 95 -6.76 11.23 8.76
CA ASP A 95 -7.92 11.76 8.03
C ASP A 95 -7.47 12.46 6.75
N PHE A 96 -7.71 11.82 5.60
CA PHE A 96 -7.26 12.30 4.28
C PHE A 96 -7.94 13.60 3.84
N LYS A 97 -8.98 14.08 4.54
CA LYS A 97 -9.57 15.39 4.25
C LYS A 97 -8.61 16.56 4.53
N HIS A 98 -7.61 16.35 5.39
CA HIS A 98 -6.64 17.36 5.78
C HIS A 98 -5.36 17.34 4.91
N LEU A 99 -5.37 16.57 3.83
CA LEU A 99 -4.37 16.68 2.78
C LEU A 99 -4.65 17.91 1.95
N VAL A 100 -4.18 19.05 2.45
CA VAL A 100 -4.16 20.28 1.68
C VAL A 100 -3.00 20.17 0.69
N PRO A 101 -3.22 20.42 -0.61
CA PRO A 101 -2.13 20.61 -1.56
C PRO A 101 -1.28 21.78 -1.06
N CYS A 102 0.00 21.54 -0.81
CA CYS A 102 0.92 22.66 -0.77
C CYS A 102 1.02 23.17 -2.21
N LYS A 103 0.73 24.45 -2.44
CA LYS A 103 1.32 25.14 -3.58
C LYS A 103 2.68 25.61 -3.09
N GLY A 104 3.70 24.76 -3.21
CA GLY A 104 5.02 25.07 -2.67
C GLY A 104 6.09 24.44 -3.52
N ASP A 105 7.10 25.25 -3.85
CA ASP A 105 8.20 24.96 -4.77
C ASP A 105 8.66 23.50 -4.77
N ALA A 106 9.01 23.04 -5.98
CA ALA A 106 9.59 21.74 -6.30
C ALA A 106 11.00 21.57 -5.70
N GLY A 107 11.15 21.80 -4.39
CA GLY A 107 12.30 21.35 -3.64
C GLY A 107 12.44 19.83 -3.73
N THR A 108 13.63 19.32 -3.42
CA THR A 108 13.96 17.89 -3.46
C THR A 108 12.95 17.08 -2.65
N LEU A 109 12.09 16.34 -3.34
CA LEU A 109 11.09 15.49 -2.69
C LEU A 109 11.76 14.25 -2.11
N PRO A 110 11.33 13.78 -0.92
CA PRO A 110 11.85 12.56 -0.34
C PRO A 110 11.61 11.36 -1.27
N PRO A 111 12.58 10.43 -1.39
CA PRO A 111 12.45 9.25 -2.23
C PRO A 111 11.61 8.18 -1.51
N ILE A 112 10.33 8.46 -1.23
CA ILE A 112 9.46 7.54 -0.49
C ILE A 112 9.23 6.29 -1.33
N ARG A 113 9.75 5.15 -0.85
CA ARG A 113 9.63 3.84 -1.51
C ARG A 113 8.49 3.02 -0.91
N ASN A 114 8.16 3.23 0.36
CA ASN A 114 7.20 2.41 1.09
C ASN A 114 6.13 3.30 1.73
N LEU A 115 4.88 3.16 1.27
CA LEU A 115 3.73 3.83 1.86
C LEU A 115 2.81 2.79 2.51
N LYS A 116 2.55 2.97 3.81
CA LYS A 116 1.59 2.14 4.55
C LYS A 116 0.47 3.01 5.12
N LEU A 117 -0.76 2.72 4.73
CA LEU A 117 -1.96 3.38 5.22
C LEU A 117 -2.77 2.37 6.03
N VAL A 118 -3.10 2.72 7.28
CA VAL A 118 -3.88 1.86 8.19
C VAL A 118 -5.03 2.65 8.77
N SER A 119 -6.26 2.16 8.66
CA SER A 119 -7.43 2.79 9.27
C SER A 119 -7.60 4.27 8.86
N ALA A 120 -7.22 4.61 7.62
CA ALA A 120 -7.32 5.96 7.10
C ALA A 120 -8.77 6.27 6.70
N ARG A 121 -9.26 7.44 7.11
CA ARG A 121 -10.63 7.91 6.84
C ARG A 121 -10.65 8.94 5.72
N ASN A 122 -11.78 9.06 5.02
CA ASN A 122 -11.97 9.94 3.87
C ASN A 122 -10.97 9.68 2.72
N LEU A 123 -10.41 8.47 2.66
CA LEU A 123 -9.43 8.05 1.67
C LEU A 123 -10.14 7.50 0.43
N LYS A 124 -10.89 8.32 -0.30
CA LYS A 124 -11.55 7.84 -1.54
C LYS A 124 -10.55 7.50 -2.64
N HIS A 125 -9.56 8.37 -2.82
CA HIS A 125 -8.48 8.26 -3.79
C HIS A 125 -7.17 8.79 -3.18
N ILE A 126 -6.09 8.04 -3.36
CA ILE A 126 -4.73 8.41 -2.97
C ILE A 126 -4.16 9.43 -3.97
N TRP A 127 -4.11 9.04 -5.25
CA TRP A 127 -3.68 9.91 -6.35
C TRP A 127 -4.85 10.74 -6.85
N ARG A 128 -4.67 12.06 -6.89
CA ARG A 128 -5.68 13.04 -7.34
C ARG A 128 -4.98 14.03 -8.24
N LYS A 129 -5.65 14.46 -9.33
CA LYS A 129 -5.07 15.38 -10.32
C LYS A 129 -4.51 16.68 -9.71
N ASP A 130 -5.10 17.15 -8.61
CA ASP A 130 -4.70 18.40 -7.95
C ASP A 130 -3.76 18.18 -6.76
N SER A 131 -3.09 17.02 -6.68
CA SER A 131 -2.28 16.63 -5.52
C SER A 131 -0.81 16.43 -5.89
N GLU A 132 0.08 17.07 -5.13
CA GLU A 132 1.53 16.84 -5.21
C GLU A 132 1.95 15.42 -4.79
N LEU A 133 1.02 14.64 -4.22
CA LEU A 133 1.24 13.24 -3.85
C LEU A 133 1.74 12.41 -5.04
N ASP A 134 1.29 12.73 -6.25
CA ASP A 134 1.71 12.05 -7.47
C ASP A 134 3.23 12.17 -7.68
N HIS A 135 3.82 13.33 -7.34
CA HIS A 135 5.26 13.56 -7.43
C HIS A 135 6.02 12.92 -6.27
N ILE A 136 5.51 13.05 -5.04
CA ILE A 136 6.16 12.51 -3.84
C ILE A 136 6.24 10.98 -3.89
N LEU A 137 5.20 10.34 -4.44
CA LEU A 137 5.09 8.89 -4.53
C LEU A 137 5.59 8.34 -5.88
N SER A 138 6.29 9.14 -6.69
CA SER A 138 6.80 8.71 -8.00
C SER A 138 7.82 7.55 -7.92
N ASN A 139 8.51 7.42 -6.80
CA ASN A 139 9.48 6.35 -6.53
C ASN A 139 8.89 5.20 -5.69
N LEU A 140 7.56 5.16 -5.53
CA LEU A 140 6.91 4.18 -4.67
C LEU A 140 7.09 2.76 -5.20
N GLN A 141 7.63 1.89 -4.36
CA GLN A 141 7.87 0.48 -4.64
C GLN A 141 6.85 -0.42 -3.92
N THR A 142 6.48 -0.06 -2.70
CA THR A 142 5.52 -0.83 -1.89
C THR A 142 4.36 0.04 -1.45
N LEU A 143 3.14 -0.37 -1.81
CA LEU A 143 1.91 0.18 -1.28
C LEU A 143 1.22 -0.86 -0.39
N THR A 144 0.95 -0.48 0.86
CA THR A 144 0.13 -1.27 1.78
C THR A 144 -1.05 -0.44 2.27
N VAL A 145 -2.27 -0.91 2.05
CA VAL A 145 -3.50 -0.27 2.53
C VAL A 145 -4.31 -1.25 3.35
N GLN A 146 -4.64 -0.89 4.59
CA GLN A 146 -5.30 -1.79 5.54
C GLN A 146 -6.43 -1.07 6.27
N ASN A 147 -7.61 -1.68 6.37
CA ASN A 147 -8.72 -1.14 7.16
C ASN A 147 -9.18 0.27 6.69
N CYS A 148 -9.05 0.58 5.40
CA CYS A 148 -9.42 1.89 4.84
C CYS A 148 -10.77 1.77 4.13
N ASP A 149 -11.86 1.84 4.90
CA ASP A 149 -13.19 1.48 4.41
C ASP A 149 -13.70 2.41 3.32
N ASP A 150 -13.34 3.70 3.34
CA ASP A 150 -13.74 4.67 2.31
C ASP A 150 -12.98 4.50 0.98
N TRP A 151 -11.99 3.62 0.91
CA TRP A 151 -11.12 3.49 -0.26
C TRP A 151 -11.77 2.65 -1.36
N ILE A 152 -11.95 3.29 -2.52
CA ILE A 152 -12.76 2.75 -3.61
C ILE A 152 -11.93 1.85 -4.52
N ASN A 153 -10.82 2.38 -5.04
CA ASN A 153 -9.91 1.69 -5.96
C ASN A 153 -8.61 2.49 -6.13
N ILE A 154 -7.63 1.87 -6.79
CA ILE A 154 -6.45 2.57 -7.32
C ILE A 154 -6.86 3.23 -8.64
N ARG A 155 -6.91 4.56 -8.63
CA ARG A 155 -6.91 5.39 -9.82
C ARG A 155 -5.64 6.21 -9.81
N ALA A 156 -4.87 6.18 -10.88
CA ALA A 156 -3.65 6.97 -11.07
C ALA A 156 -3.63 7.51 -12.50
N PHE A 157 -3.20 8.76 -12.67
CA PHE A 157 -3.36 9.47 -13.94
C PHE A 157 -2.09 9.51 -14.81
N SER A 158 -0.89 9.28 -14.25
CA SER A 158 0.34 9.07 -15.03
C SER A 158 1.53 8.71 -14.12
N SER A 159 2.37 7.78 -14.60
CA SER A 159 3.71 7.33 -14.15
C SER A 159 4.01 7.01 -12.67
N SER A 160 3.24 7.50 -11.70
CA SER A 160 3.53 7.40 -10.25
C SER A 160 3.60 5.96 -9.72
N LEU A 161 3.06 5.00 -10.47
CA LEU A 161 3.03 3.59 -10.11
C LEU A 161 4.00 2.72 -10.92
N GLN A 162 4.80 3.29 -11.83
CA GLN A 162 5.69 2.50 -12.69
C GLN A 162 6.76 1.76 -11.88
N ASN A 163 7.17 2.31 -10.76
CA ASN A 163 8.16 1.71 -9.85
C ASN A 163 7.54 0.72 -8.84
N LEU A 164 6.21 0.57 -8.82
CA LEU A 164 5.53 -0.24 -7.82
C LEU A 164 5.82 -1.73 -8.06
N THR A 165 6.40 -2.39 -7.06
CA THR A 165 6.76 -3.81 -7.07
C THR A 165 5.80 -4.65 -6.23
N ILE A 166 5.26 -4.10 -5.14
CA ILE A 166 4.38 -4.80 -4.20
C ILE A 166 3.13 -3.96 -3.94
N LEU A 167 1.98 -4.58 -4.18
CA LEU A 167 0.67 -4.04 -3.81
C LEU A 167 0.00 -4.98 -2.80
N ASN A 168 -0.27 -4.47 -1.59
CA ASN A 168 -0.92 -5.21 -0.53
C ASN A 168 -2.15 -4.45 -0.01
N VAL A 169 -3.33 -5.03 -0.16
CA VAL A 169 -4.59 -4.43 0.27
C VAL A 169 -5.32 -5.40 1.18
N SER A 170 -5.77 -4.93 2.34
CA SER A 170 -6.54 -5.77 3.25
C SER A 170 -7.66 -5.02 3.95
N ARG A 171 -8.79 -5.70 4.19
CA ARG A 171 -9.90 -5.19 5.02
C ARG A 171 -10.41 -3.82 4.56
N CYS A 172 -10.58 -3.62 3.26
CA CYS A 172 -11.10 -2.35 2.72
C CYS A 172 -12.52 -2.57 2.21
N GLU A 173 -13.52 -2.21 3.02
CA GLU A 173 -14.89 -2.73 2.86
C GLU A 173 -15.73 -2.07 1.76
N MET A 174 -15.40 -0.87 1.26
CA MET A 174 -16.14 -0.28 0.12
C MET A 174 -15.50 -0.59 -1.24
N MET A 175 -14.35 -1.28 -1.26
CA MET A 175 -13.65 -1.59 -2.49
C MET A 175 -14.36 -2.70 -3.26
N THR A 176 -14.85 -2.37 -4.46
CA THR A 176 -15.48 -3.35 -5.38
C THR A 176 -14.49 -3.89 -6.41
N ASN A 177 -13.48 -3.10 -6.77
CA ASN A 177 -12.38 -3.47 -7.67
C ASN A 177 -11.05 -2.87 -7.21
N LEU A 178 -9.91 -3.54 -7.48
CA LEU A 178 -8.59 -3.09 -7.04
C LEU A 178 -8.01 -2.04 -7.99
N VAL A 179 -7.97 -2.36 -9.28
CA VAL A 179 -7.39 -1.54 -10.35
C VAL A 179 -8.31 -1.52 -11.57
N THR A 180 -8.00 -0.65 -12.51
CA THR A 180 -8.55 -0.68 -13.87
C THR A 180 -7.50 -1.19 -14.87
N PRO A 181 -7.88 -1.57 -16.10
CA PRO A 181 -6.96 -2.00 -17.15
C PRO A 181 -5.82 -1.03 -17.42
N SER A 182 -6.11 0.27 -17.54
CA SER A 182 -5.11 1.32 -17.78
C SER A 182 -4.09 1.42 -16.64
N VAL A 183 -4.56 1.34 -15.39
CA VAL A 183 -3.69 1.34 -14.20
C VAL A 183 -2.83 0.09 -14.18
N LEU A 184 -3.41 -1.09 -14.45
CA LEU A 184 -2.67 -2.35 -14.46
C LEU A 184 -1.57 -2.37 -15.53
N LYS A 185 -1.81 -1.78 -16.71
CA LYS A 185 -0.78 -1.62 -17.75
C LYS A 185 0.40 -0.75 -17.30
N ASN A 186 0.15 0.24 -16.44
CA ASN A 186 1.20 1.13 -15.93
C ASN A 186 2.07 0.48 -14.84
N LEU A 187 1.65 -0.65 -14.26
CA LEU A 187 2.33 -1.36 -13.18
C LEU A 187 3.46 -2.26 -13.72
N VAL A 188 4.39 -1.69 -14.49
CA VAL A 188 5.40 -2.42 -15.27
C VAL A 188 6.48 -3.13 -14.42
N GLN A 189 6.67 -2.73 -13.16
CA GLN A 189 7.58 -3.37 -12.21
C GLN A 189 6.88 -4.29 -11.19
N LEU A 190 5.56 -4.46 -11.30
CA LEU A 190 4.78 -5.15 -10.28
C LEU A 190 5.10 -6.64 -10.26
N THR A 191 5.54 -7.12 -9.09
CA THR A 191 5.91 -8.52 -8.87
C THR A 191 4.90 -9.25 -7.98
N THR A 192 4.21 -8.52 -7.11
CA THR A 192 3.34 -9.12 -6.09
C THR A 192 2.06 -8.32 -5.89
N ILE A 193 0.92 -9.00 -5.98
CA ILE A 193 -0.38 -8.49 -5.55
C ILE A 193 -0.90 -9.38 -4.42
N LYS A 194 -1.30 -8.77 -3.30
CA LYS A 194 -1.99 -9.44 -2.20
C LYS A 194 -3.27 -8.68 -1.87
N VAL A 195 -4.39 -9.38 -1.89
CA VAL A 195 -5.69 -8.85 -1.49
C VAL A 195 -6.32 -9.80 -0.48
N GLU A 196 -6.71 -9.26 0.67
CA GLU A 196 -7.21 -10.06 1.79
C GLU A 196 -8.39 -9.40 2.52
N ASP A 197 -9.40 -10.18 2.88
CA ASP A 197 -10.53 -9.70 3.70
C ASP A 197 -11.28 -8.47 3.12
N CYS A 198 -11.22 -8.20 1.81
CA CYS A 198 -12.01 -7.12 1.18
C CYS A 198 -13.39 -7.67 0.77
N THR A 199 -14.35 -7.68 1.70
CA THR A 199 -15.54 -8.55 1.56
C THR A 199 -16.54 -8.14 0.48
N LYS A 200 -16.56 -6.85 0.06
CA LYS A 200 -17.41 -6.35 -1.04
C LYS A 200 -16.74 -6.40 -2.42
N MET A 201 -15.48 -6.82 -2.51
CA MET A 201 -14.77 -6.90 -3.78
C MET A 201 -15.40 -7.96 -4.67
N THR A 202 -15.87 -7.57 -5.86
CA THR A 202 -16.50 -8.47 -6.84
C THR A 202 -15.54 -8.86 -7.95
N GLU A 203 -14.58 -8.01 -8.27
CA GLU A 203 -13.57 -8.20 -9.31
C GLU A 203 -12.21 -7.63 -8.88
N ILE A 204 -11.10 -8.09 -9.45
CA ILE A 204 -9.78 -7.49 -9.19
C ILE A 204 -9.54 -6.33 -10.17
N VAL A 205 -9.82 -6.57 -11.45
CA VAL A 205 -9.67 -5.60 -12.53
C VAL A 205 -11.05 -5.18 -13.02
N GLY A 206 -11.37 -3.91 -12.85
CA GLY A 206 -12.67 -3.34 -13.24
C GLY A 206 -12.80 -3.05 -14.74
N ASN A 207 -13.94 -2.48 -15.13
CA ASN A 207 -14.22 -2.10 -16.52
C ASN A 207 -13.71 -0.69 -16.87
N GLU A 208 -13.21 -0.51 -18.09
CA GLU A 208 -12.91 0.81 -18.70
C GLU A 208 -13.55 1.02 -20.08
N GLY A 209 -14.53 0.20 -20.46
CA GLY A 209 -15.37 0.41 -21.65
C GLY A 209 -14.78 -0.10 -22.96
N ASP A 210 -13.45 -0.12 -23.11
CA ASP A 210 -12.76 -0.66 -24.29
C ASP A 210 -12.38 -2.14 -24.10
N CYS A 211 -13.36 -3.04 -24.12
CA CYS A 211 -13.10 -4.48 -24.04
C CYS A 211 -12.43 -5.00 -25.34
N HIS A 212 -11.73 -6.14 -25.28
CA HIS A 212 -10.92 -6.77 -26.34
C HIS A 212 -9.44 -6.35 -26.48
N GLN A 213 -8.95 -5.40 -25.69
CA GLN A 213 -7.52 -5.13 -25.63
C GLN A 213 -6.74 -6.24 -24.88
N THR A 214 -5.48 -6.42 -25.28
CA THR A 214 -4.51 -7.25 -24.54
C THR A 214 -3.81 -6.44 -23.45
N ILE A 215 -3.73 -7.04 -22.27
CA ILE A 215 -3.06 -6.49 -21.08
C ILE A 215 -1.93 -7.46 -20.70
N VAL A 216 -0.70 -7.01 -20.88
CA VAL A 216 0.49 -7.77 -20.50
C VAL A 216 0.96 -7.33 -19.12
N VAL A 217 0.92 -8.23 -18.15
CA VAL A 217 1.39 -7.98 -16.77
C VAL A 217 2.74 -8.68 -16.60
N SER A 218 3.77 -8.05 -17.16
CA SER A 218 5.04 -8.70 -17.54
C SER A 218 5.88 -9.27 -16.39
N LYS A 219 5.81 -8.69 -15.20
CA LYS A 219 6.68 -9.07 -14.06
C LYS A 219 5.95 -9.68 -12.87
N LEU A 220 4.62 -9.83 -12.94
CA LEU A 220 3.86 -10.35 -11.81
C LEU A 220 4.22 -11.81 -11.57
N LYS A 221 4.81 -12.09 -10.40
CA LYS A 221 5.22 -13.44 -9.98
C LYS A 221 4.24 -14.07 -9.01
N CYS A 222 3.63 -13.27 -8.14
CA CYS A 222 2.78 -13.75 -7.05
C CYS A 222 1.46 -12.98 -7.00
N LEU A 223 0.34 -13.70 -7.10
CA LEU A 223 -1.00 -13.18 -6.90
C LEU A 223 -1.67 -13.95 -5.74
N GLN A 224 -2.04 -13.25 -4.67
CA GLN A 224 -2.70 -13.84 -3.51
C GLN A 224 -4.06 -13.20 -3.27
N LEU A 225 -5.11 -14.01 -3.34
CA LEU A 225 -6.50 -13.62 -3.16
C LEU A 225 -7.08 -14.43 -2.00
N CYS A 226 -7.37 -13.77 -0.87
CA CYS A 226 -7.75 -14.47 0.36
C CYS A 226 -8.97 -13.86 1.04
N ASN A 227 -9.89 -14.70 1.50
CA ASN A 227 -11.10 -14.28 2.22
C ASN A 227 -11.94 -13.25 1.45
N LEU A 228 -12.02 -13.38 0.13
CA LEU A 228 -12.77 -12.46 -0.74
C LEU A 228 -14.15 -13.06 -1.04
N ASN A 229 -15.07 -12.88 -0.09
CA ASN A 229 -16.38 -13.55 -0.09
C ASN A 229 -17.27 -13.17 -1.28
N SER A 230 -17.14 -11.95 -1.82
CA SER A 230 -17.93 -11.48 -2.96
C SER A 230 -17.24 -11.62 -4.31
N LEU A 231 -15.97 -12.04 -4.35
CA LEU A 231 -15.18 -12.07 -5.58
C LEU A 231 -15.74 -13.11 -6.54
N THR A 232 -16.17 -12.69 -7.73
CA THR A 232 -16.73 -13.59 -8.75
C THR A 232 -15.72 -13.94 -9.84
N SER A 233 -14.80 -13.03 -10.13
CA SER A 233 -13.77 -13.18 -11.16
C SER A 233 -12.53 -12.31 -10.88
N PHE A 234 -11.39 -12.61 -11.49
CA PHE A 234 -10.29 -11.65 -11.56
C PHE A 234 -10.67 -10.47 -12.45
N CYS A 235 -11.28 -10.75 -13.61
CA CYS A 235 -11.84 -9.75 -14.51
C CYS A 235 -13.00 -10.36 -15.33
N PRO A 236 -14.26 -9.95 -15.12
CA PRO A 236 -15.43 -10.49 -15.82
C PRO A 236 -15.63 -9.89 -17.23
N TRP A 237 -14.70 -9.05 -17.67
CA TRP A 237 -14.78 -8.36 -18.94
C TRP A 237 -13.90 -9.08 -19.97
N TYR A 238 -14.22 -8.93 -21.26
CA TYR A 238 -13.51 -9.58 -22.37
C TYR A 238 -12.14 -8.94 -22.67
N TYR A 239 -11.27 -8.82 -21.66
CA TYR A 239 -9.87 -8.42 -21.83
C TYR A 239 -8.99 -9.65 -21.98
N ASN A 240 -8.02 -9.60 -22.89
CA ASN A 240 -7.03 -10.65 -22.98
C ASN A 240 -5.89 -10.37 -21.99
N PHE A 241 -5.47 -11.36 -21.23
CA PHE A 241 -4.42 -11.22 -20.23
C PHE A 241 -3.23 -12.12 -20.52
N GLU A 242 -2.03 -11.54 -20.44
CA GLU A 242 -0.78 -12.28 -20.49
C GLU A 242 0.01 -12.07 -19.19
N PHE A 243 0.29 -13.17 -18.51
CA PHE A 243 1.10 -13.20 -17.29
C PHE A 243 2.34 -14.08 -17.50
N PRO A 244 3.36 -13.58 -18.22
CA PRO A 244 4.51 -14.38 -18.64
C PRO A 244 5.41 -14.85 -17.48
N CYS A 245 5.32 -14.21 -16.30
CA CYS A 245 6.15 -14.53 -15.14
C CYS A 245 5.35 -15.02 -13.91
N LEU A 246 4.06 -15.30 -14.04
CA LEU A 246 3.23 -15.68 -12.89
C LEU A 246 3.58 -17.11 -12.44
N GLU A 247 4.31 -17.21 -11.35
CA GLU A 247 4.81 -18.46 -10.76
C GLU A 247 3.86 -18.99 -9.67
N GLU A 248 3.21 -18.09 -8.93
CA GLU A 248 2.38 -18.42 -7.79
C GLU A 248 1.04 -17.70 -7.82
N LEU A 249 -0.04 -18.50 -7.84
CA LEU A 249 -1.39 -18.04 -7.57
C LEU A 249 -1.90 -18.72 -6.29
N VAL A 250 -2.31 -17.92 -5.31
CA VAL A 250 -2.95 -18.39 -4.08
C VAL A 250 -4.38 -17.91 -4.06
N VAL A 251 -5.33 -18.85 -3.96
CA VAL A 251 -6.76 -18.56 -3.82
C VAL A 251 -7.27 -19.31 -2.61
N GLU A 252 -7.58 -18.57 -1.55
CA GLU A 252 -7.97 -19.12 -0.25
C GLU A 252 -9.27 -18.45 0.21
N HIS A 253 -10.31 -19.24 0.51
CA HIS A 253 -11.60 -18.72 1.00
C HIS A 253 -12.24 -17.64 0.10
N CYS A 254 -12.33 -17.89 -1.20
CA CYS A 254 -13.05 -17.06 -2.19
C CYS A 254 -14.21 -17.85 -2.81
N PRO A 255 -15.28 -18.17 -2.06
CA PRO A 255 -16.28 -19.17 -2.44
C PRO A 255 -17.11 -18.83 -3.69
N ARG A 256 -17.20 -17.54 -4.05
CA ARG A 256 -17.95 -17.08 -5.23
C ARG A 256 -17.08 -16.97 -6.49
N LEU A 257 -15.77 -17.20 -6.38
CA LEU A 257 -14.85 -17.09 -7.50
C LEU A 257 -15.08 -18.27 -8.45
N LYS A 258 -15.72 -17.99 -9.59
CA LYS A 258 -16.09 -19.02 -10.57
C LYS A 258 -15.07 -19.12 -11.68
N ILE A 259 -14.58 -18.00 -12.19
CA ILE A 259 -13.63 -17.94 -13.30
C ILE A 259 -12.51 -16.98 -12.95
N PHE A 260 -11.38 -17.05 -13.65
CA PHE A 260 -10.37 -16.01 -13.58
C PHE A 260 -10.76 -14.86 -14.51
N SER A 261 -10.86 -15.09 -15.82
CA SER A 261 -11.32 -14.07 -16.78
C SER A 261 -12.10 -14.67 -17.94
N ASP A 262 -12.98 -13.88 -18.56
CA ASP A 262 -13.76 -14.28 -19.74
C ASP A 262 -13.00 -14.12 -21.07
N GLY A 263 -11.96 -13.28 -21.11
CA GLY A 263 -11.11 -13.13 -22.30
C GLY A 263 -10.06 -14.24 -22.44
N VAL A 264 -9.17 -14.12 -23.44
CA VAL A 264 -8.08 -15.09 -23.64
C VAL A 264 -7.04 -14.91 -22.53
N LEU A 265 -6.59 -16.01 -21.90
CA LEU A 265 -5.58 -15.99 -20.86
C LEU A 265 -4.34 -16.78 -21.26
N SER A 266 -3.17 -16.17 -21.09
CA SER A 266 -1.87 -16.84 -21.22
C SER A 266 -1.11 -16.75 -19.89
N THR A 267 -0.77 -17.90 -19.31
CA THR A 267 -0.06 -18.02 -18.02
C THR A 267 1.03 -19.10 -18.13
N PRO A 268 2.05 -18.94 -19.01
CA PRO A 268 2.94 -20.02 -19.42
C PRO A 268 3.78 -20.62 -18.27
N GLN A 269 4.05 -19.85 -17.21
CA GLN A 269 4.82 -20.29 -16.05
C GLN A 269 3.95 -20.86 -14.92
N LEU A 270 2.63 -20.63 -14.97
CA LEU A 270 1.74 -21.06 -13.91
C LEU A 270 1.33 -22.52 -14.15
N GLN A 271 1.83 -23.40 -13.31
CA GLN A 271 1.54 -24.84 -13.40
C GLN A 271 0.69 -25.37 -12.24
N ARG A 272 0.42 -24.56 -11.22
CA ARG A 272 -0.28 -24.96 -10.00
C ARG A 272 -0.79 -23.77 -9.20
N ILE A 273 -1.91 -23.96 -8.50
CA ILE A 273 -2.53 -22.98 -7.61
C ILE A 273 -2.49 -23.49 -6.18
N LYS A 274 -2.15 -22.64 -5.19
CA LYS A 274 -2.26 -22.97 -3.77
C LYS A 274 -3.66 -22.62 -3.25
N GLN A 275 -4.29 -23.56 -2.54
CA GLN A 275 -5.58 -23.31 -1.87
C GLN A 275 -5.46 -22.66 -0.48
N SER A 276 -4.26 -22.59 0.07
CA SER A 276 -3.99 -21.96 1.36
C SER A 276 -2.55 -21.47 1.43
N ARG A 277 -2.34 -20.33 2.08
CA ARG A 277 -1.01 -19.73 2.30
C ARG A 277 -0.12 -20.56 3.24
N PHE A 278 -0.71 -21.25 4.22
CA PHE A 278 0.04 -21.87 5.32
C PHE A 278 0.25 -23.38 5.13
N ARG A 279 -0.78 -24.11 4.67
CA ARG A 279 -0.74 -25.55 4.37
C ARG A 279 -1.75 -25.88 3.27
N GLY A 280 -1.47 -25.46 2.04
CA GLY A 280 -2.36 -25.67 0.90
C GLY A 280 -1.99 -26.89 0.08
N LYS A 281 -2.99 -27.68 -0.33
CA LYS A 281 -2.83 -28.59 -1.48
C LYS A 281 -2.68 -27.75 -2.74
N TRP A 282 -1.75 -28.15 -3.59
CA TRP A 282 -1.62 -27.61 -4.94
C TRP A 282 -2.70 -28.23 -5.83
N ARG A 283 -3.31 -27.44 -6.70
CA ARG A 283 -4.25 -27.94 -7.70
C ARG A 283 -3.91 -27.41 -9.09
N TRP A 284 -4.08 -28.27 -10.07
CA TRP A 284 -4.06 -27.96 -11.48
C TRP A 284 -4.93 -28.99 -12.19
N THR A 285 -5.69 -28.57 -13.20
CA THR A 285 -6.53 -29.49 -13.99
C THR A 285 -6.11 -29.47 -15.45
N SER A 286 -6.38 -28.37 -16.14
CA SER A 286 -6.12 -28.17 -17.56
C SER A 286 -5.61 -26.75 -17.80
N ASP A 287 -6.47 -25.80 -17.50
CA ASP A 287 -6.27 -24.37 -17.64
C ASP A 287 -6.67 -23.67 -16.33
N LEU A 288 -6.35 -22.38 -16.26
CA LEU A 288 -6.59 -21.56 -15.08
C LEU A 288 -8.09 -21.44 -14.74
N ASN A 289 -8.95 -21.15 -15.72
CA ASN A 289 -10.39 -20.99 -15.47
C ASN A 289 -11.01 -22.29 -14.95
N THR A 290 -10.75 -23.42 -15.61
CA THR A 290 -11.24 -24.73 -15.18
C THR A 290 -10.71 -25.08 -13.79
N THR A 291 -9.44 -24.79 -13.50
CA THR A 291 -8.86 -25.04 -12.18
C THR A 291 -9.55 -24.21 -11.09
N ILE A 292 -9.83 -22.92 -11.35
CA ILE A 292 -10.60 -22.04 -10.45
C ILE A 292 -12.01 -22.58 -10.20
N GLN A 293 -12.76 -22.93 -11.25
CA GLN A 293 -14.09 -23.50 -11.13
C GLN A 293 -14.09 -24.71 -10.18
N GLN A 294 -13.10 -25.60 -10.31
CA GLN A 294 -13.02 -26.82 -9.50
C GLN A 294 -12.57 -26.61 -8.06
N LEU A 295 -12.06 -25.43 -7.67
CA LEU A 295 -11.63 -25.16 -6.30
C LEU A 295 -12.80 -25.34 -5.31
N TYR A 296 -14.00 -24.89 -5.69
CA TYR A 296 -15.17 -24.84 -4.80
C TYR A 296 -16.27 -25.84 -5.19
N THR A 297 -16.33 -26.33 -6.42
CA THR A 297 -17.30 -27.36 -6.83
C THR A 297 -17.15 -28.68 -6.05
N LYS A 298 -15.92 -29.06 -5.68
CA LYS A 298 -15.65 -30.29 -4.91
C LYS A 298 -15.91 -30.17 -3.40
N LYS A 299 -16.12 -28.97 -2.84
CA LYS A 299 -16.49 -28.83 -1.42
C LYS A 299 -17.95 -29.21 -1.15
N PHE A 300 -18.81 -29.18 -2.16
CA PHE A 300 -20.22 -29.57 -2.02
C PHE A 300 -20.44 -31.09 -2.01
N LEU A 301 -19.57 -31.88 -2.64
CA LEU A 301 -19.71 -33.35 -2.68
C LEU A 301 -19.35 -34.05 -1.37
N PHE A 302 -18.59 -33.41 -0.48
CA PHE A 302 -18.26 -33.98 0.83
C PHE A 302 -19.26 -33.62 1.95
N MET A 303 -20.19 -32.68 1.71
CA MET A 303 -21.25 -32.34 2.67
C MET A 303 -22.59 -33.05 2.38
N ILE A 304 -22.71 -33.81 1.29
CA ILE A 304 -23.92 -34.58 0.95
C ILE A 304 -23.77 -36.08 1.32
N LEU A 305 -22.62 -36.49 1.87
CA LEU A 305 -22.30 -37.89 2.23
C LEU A 305 -22.09 -38.12 3.74
N ILE A 306 -22.61 -37.25 4.60
CA ILE A 306 -22.70 -37.47 6.06
C ILE A 306 -24.14 -37.17 6.48
#